data_AF-A0A348TNB4-F1
#
_entry.id   AF-A0A348TNB4-F1
#
_cell.length_a   1.000
_cell.length_b   1.000
_cell.length_c   1.000
_cell.angle_alpha   90.00
_cell.angle_beta   90.00
_cell.angle_gamma   90.00
#
_symmetry.space_group_name_H-M   'P 1'
#
loop_
_entity.id
_entity.type
_entity.pdbx_description
1 polymer ?
#
loop_
_entity_poly.entity_id
_entity_poly.type
_entity_poly.pdbx_seq_one_letter_code
_entity_poly.pdbx_strand_id
1 'polypeptide(L)'
;MFSRFMFYVMNMKLIWKDVFASKTENGLDVHFEKLGNEFFSLYQTLQANPDVHFSLTPAQQLQFNQFFKKMQTLYVNIQEEEIISSVRRLGLIAYRIMMIFSALRIMEDGEITSNLYCNDTDFQNTLDMIAILVKHSSYVYSQIAQETYKPKPKHKKEQFLENLPYHFNRQTYVATALSLGITDKSAQRYIKEFKDADIIQYDGHDQYTNPNAKNPQ
;
A
#
# COMPACT_ATOMS: atom_id res chain seq x y z
N MET A 1 -6.40 5.03 -18.07
CA MET A 1 -6.73 3.77 -17.34
C MET A 1 -6.69 3.96 -15.82
N PHE A 2 -5.77 4.78 -15.29
CA PHE A 2 -5.51 5.00 -13.85
C PHE A 2 -6.68 5.48 -13.01
N SER A 3 -7.55 6.34 -13.54
CA SER A 3 -8.66 6.86 -12.75
C SER A 3 -9.70 5.80 -12.37
N ARG A 4 -9.59 4.55 -12.86
CA ARG A 4 -10.55 3.47 -12.55
C ARG A 4 -10.25 2.77 -11.22
N PHE A 5 -9.13 3.10 -10.59
CA PHE A 5 -8.69 2.47 -9.35
C PHE A 5 -8.88 3.42 -8.16
N MET A 6 -9.20 2.83 -7.00
CA MET A 6 -8.97 3.47 -5.70
C MET A 6 -7.54 3.17 -5.28
N PHE A 7 -6.74 4.20 -5.08
CA PHE A 7 -5.39 4.03 -4.57
C PHE A 7 -5.38 4.19 -3.05
N TYR A 8 -4.76 3.23 -2.38
CA TYR A 8 -4.44 3.29 -0.97
C TYR A 8 -3.01 2.82 -0.79
N VAL A 9 -2.14 3.69 -0.29
CA VAL A 9 -0.72 3.38 -0.10
C VAL A 9 -0.49 3.01 1.35
N MET A 10 -0.07 1.76 1.58
CA MET A 10 0.27 1.26 2.90
C MET A 10 1.75 1.50 3.21
N ASN A 11 2.04 1.94 4.44
CA ASN A 11 3.40 2.01 4.93
C ASN A 11 3.94 0.59 5.17
N MET A 12 4.90 0.16 4.36
CA MET A 12 5.57 -1.11 4.58
C MET A 12 6.56 -0.98 5.74
N LYS A 13 6.44 -1.86 6.73
CA LYS A 13 7.52 -2.07 7.70
C LYS A 13 8.60 -2.90 7.02
N LEU A 14 9.83 -2.40 6.99
CA LEU A 14 11.01 -3.09 6.45
C LEU A 14 11.53 -4.13 7.45
N ILE A 15 10.67 -5.08 7.84
CA ILE A 15 11.02 -6.20 8.69
C ILE A 15 10.75 -7.49 7.92
N TRP A 16 11.66 -8.46 8.04
CA TRP A 16 11.38 -9.81 7.58
C TRP A 16 10.20 -10.37 8.38
N LYS A 17 9.18 -10.86 7.67
CA LYS A 17 8.08 -11.60 8.28
C LYS A 17 8.34 -13.07 8.04
N ASP A 18 8.73 -13.79 9.09
CA ASP A 18 8.89 -15.23 9.03
C ASP A 18 7.53 -15.89 8.75
N VAL A 19 7.40 -16.47 7.56
CA VAL A 19 6.17 -17.15 7.11
C VAL A 19 5.89 -18.42 7.91
N PHE A 20 6.87 -18.94 8.64
CA PHE A 20 6.75 -20.13 9.48
C PHE A 20 6.47 -19.81 10.95
N ALA A 21 6.48 -18.54 11.35
CA ALA A 21 6.27 -18.14 12.74
C ALA A 21 4.81 -18.27 13.20
N SER A 22 3.84 -18.29 12.28
CA SER A 22 2.42 -18.44 12.63
C SER A 22 2.10 -19.90 12.96
N LYS A 23 1.85 -20.18 14.25
CA LYS A 23 1.41 -21.49 14.76
C LYS A 23 -0.10 -21.52 15.05
N THR A 24 -0.90 -20.81 14.26
CA THR A 24 -2.36 -20.86 14.40
C THR A 24 -2.86 -22.22 13.92
N GLU A 25 -3.37 -23.05 14.84
CA GLU A 25 -3.95 -24.39 14.54
C GLU A 25 -5.11 -24.31 13.55
N ASN A 26 -5.89 -23.22 13.61
CA ASN A 26 -6.87 -22.86 12.61
C ASN A 26 -6.32 -21.68 11.81
N GLY A 27 -6.04 -21.88 10.52
CA GLY A 27 -5.62 -20.81 9.63
C GLY A 27 -6.67 -19.70 9.49
N LEU A 28 -6.34 -18.65 8.73
CA LEU A 28 -7.31 -17.59 8.39
C LEU A 28 -8.55 -18.15 7.68
N ASP A 29 -8.48 -19.35 7.12
CA ASP A 29 -9.57 -20.03 6.44
C ASP A 29 -10.82 -20.15 7.31
N VAL A 30 -10.70 -20.58 8.57
CA VAL A 30 -11.84 -20.71 9.50
C VAL A 30 -12.46 -19.33 9.80
N HIS A 31 -11.63 -18.30 9.92
CA HIS A 31 -12.10 -16.94 10.13
C HIS A 31 -12.85 -16.41 8.91
N PHE A 32 -12.31 -16.60 7.71
CA PHE A 32 -12.95 -16.20 6.45
C PHE A 32 -14.21 -17.00 6.15
N GLU A 33 -14.25 -18.29 6.51
CA GLU A 33 -15.46 -19.11 6.40
C GLU A 33 -16.57 -18.56 7.31
N LYS A 34 -16.24 -18.19 8.55
CA LYS A 34 -17.21 -17.55 9.47
C LYS A 34 -17.75 -16.25 8.88
N LEU A 35 -16.89 -15.36 8.40
CA LEU A 35 -17.30 -14.13 7.74
C LEU A 35 -18.17 -14.42 6.52
N GLY A 36 -17.77 -15.39 5.68
CA GLY A 36 -18.52 -15.81 4.50
C GLY A 36 -19.95 -16.25 4.84
N ASN A 37 -20.11 -17.03 5.91
CA ASN A 37 -21.43 -17.45 6.39
C ASN A 37 -22.29 -16.27 6.87
N GLU A 38 -21.70 -15.33 7.62
CA GLU A 38 -22.39 -14.10 8.06
C GLU A 38 -22.87 -13.27 6.86
N PHE A 39 -22.01 -13.06 5.85
CA PHE A 39 -22.36 -12.35 4.62
C PHE A 39 -23.41 -13.10 3.78
N PHE A 40 -23.34 -14.43 3.73
CA PHE A 40 -24.30 -15.24 2.98
C PHE A 40 -25.71 -15.09 3.55
N SER A 41 -25.86 -15.03 4.87
CA SER A 41 -27.16 -14.73 5.50
C SER A 41 -27.70 -13.36 5.10
N LEU A 42 -26.87 -12.30 5.08
CA LEU A 42 -27.30 -10.99 4.58
C LEU A 42 -27.75 -11.06 3.12
N TYR A 43 -26.99 -11.76 2.26
CA TYR A 43 -27.33 -11.93 0.86
C TYR A 43 -28.70 -12.61 0.68
N GLN A 44 -28.96 -13.71 1.38
CA GLN A 44 -30.23 -14.42 1.32
C GLN A 44 -31.39 -13.53 1.76
N THR A 45 -31.20 -12.77 2.83
CA THR A 45 -32.19 -11.82 3.33
C THR A 45 -32.49 -10.73 2.29
N LEU A 46 -31.48 -10.12 1.69
CA LEU A 46 -31.67 -9.10 0.66
C LEU A 46 -32.38 -9.66 -0.60
N GLN A 47 -32.04 -10.89 -1.01
CA GLN A 47 -32.65 -11.54 -2.17
C GLN A 47 -34.12 -11.90 -1.95
N ALA A 48 -34.52 -12.20 -0.71
CA ALA A 48 -35.88 -12.55 -0.35
C ALA A 48 -36.82 -11.33 -0.22
N ASN A 49 -36.27 -10.12 -0.15
CA ASN A 49 -37.01 -8.87 -0.03
C ASN A 49 -37.12 -8.12 -1.37
N PRO A 50 -38.09 -7.21 -1.53
CA PRO A 50 -38.17 -6.35 -2.71
C PRO A 50 -36.93 -5.46 -2.88
N ASP A 51 -36.74 -4.96 -4.11
CA ASP A 51 -35.65 -4.04 -4.43
C ASP A 51 -35.60 -2.84 -3.47
N VAL A 52 -34.41 -2.60 -2.91
CA VAL A 52 -34.16 -1.48 -2.00
C VAL A 52 -33.70 -0.27 -2.79
N HIS A 53 -34.44 0.83 -2.68
CA HIS A 53 -34.07 2.12 -3.23
C HIS A 53 -33.23 2.92 -2.21
N PHE A 54 -31.94 3.05 -2.48
CA PHE A 54 -31.03 3.85 -1.66
C PHE A 54 -31.06 5.33 -2.07
N SER A 55 -31.13 6.22 -1.09
CA SER A 55 -31.14 7.68 -1.29
C SER A 55 -30.33 8.42 -0.22
N LEU A 56 -29.80 9.58 -0.61
CA LEU A 56 -29.29 10.58 0.33
C LEU A 56 -30.39 11.60 0.64
N THR A 57 -30.40 12.13 1.87
CA THR A 57 -31.31 13.24 2.22
C THR A 57 -30.91 14.50 1.44
N PRO A 58 -31.83 15.48 1.26
CA PRO A 58 -31.49 16.75 0.57
C PRO A 58 -30.28 17.48 1.19
N ALA A 59 -30.15 17.43 2.51
CA ALA A 59 -29.02 18.01 3.23
C ALA A 59 -27.70 17.28 2.90
N GLN A 60 -27.71 15.93 2.93
CA GLN A 60 -26.56 15.11 2.55
C GLN A 60 -26.17 15.31 1.08
N GLN A 61 -27.14 15.43 0.18
CA GLN A 61 -26.87 15.72 -1.24
C GLN A 61 -26.16 17.07 -1.41
N LEU A 62 -26.60 18.11 -0.69
CA LEU A 62 -25.96 19.41 -0.70
C LEU A 62 -24.51 19.32 -0.19
N GLN A 63 -24.31 18.66 0.96
CA GLN A 63 -22.99 18.49 1.57
C GLN A 63 -22.05 17.67 0.68
N PHE A 64 -22.55 16.59 0.07
CA PHE A 64 -21.83 15.75 -0.88
C PHE A 64 -21.33 16.57 -2.07
N ASN A 65 -22.21 17.36 -2.68
CA ASN A 65 -21.85 18.21 -3.81
C ASN A 65 -20.83 19.30 -3.40
N GLN A 66 -21.01 19.93 -2.24
CA GLN A 66 -20.05 20.90 -1.71
C GLN A 66 -18.66 20.27 -1.49
N PHE A 67 -18.62 19.07 -0.91
CA PHE A 67 -17.39 18.33 -0.67
C PHE A 67 -16.65 18.01 -1.98
N PHE A 68 -17.32 17.40 -2.96
CA PHE A 68 -16.68 17.03 -4.21
C PHE A 68 -16.33 18.23 -5.09
N LYS A 69 -17.13 19.31 -5.06
CA LYS A 69 -16.78 20.57 -5.72
C LYS A 69 -15.51 21.16 -5.13
N LYS A 70 -15.38 21.19 -3.80
CA LYS A 70 -14.18 21.66 -3.11
C LYS A 70 -12.96 20.80 -3.45
N MET A 71 -13.09 19.47 -3.40
CA MET A 71 -12.02 18.55 -3.76
C MET A 71 -11.58 18.73 -5.22
N GLN A 72 -12.53 18.83 -6.15
CA GLN A 72 -12.20 19.04 -7.56
C GLN A 72 -11.45 20.36 -7.76
N THR A 73 -11.95 21.48 -7.21
CA THR A 73 -11.25 22.77 -7.32
C THR A 73 -9.85 22.72 -6.72
N LEU A 74 -9.68 22.09 -5.55
CA LEU A 74 -8.39 21.97 -4.89
C LEU A 74 -7.38 21.22 -5.78
N TYR A 75 -7.76 20.04 -6.27
CA TYR A 75 -6.83 19.17 -6.99
C TYR A 75 -6.57 19.61 -8.43
N VAL A 76 -7.50 20.34 -9.07
CA VAL A 76 -7.24 21.02 -10.35
C VAL A 76 -6.16 22.09 -10.22
N ASN A 77 -6.16 22.83 -9.11
CA ASN A 77 -5.17 23.89 -8.89
C ASN A 77 -3.79 23.35 -8.50
N ILE A 78 -3.73 22.13 -7.96
CA ILE A 78 -2.48 21.51 -7.46
C ILE A 78 -1.86 20.57 -8.51
N GLN A 79 -2.68 19.91 -9.31
CA GLN A 79 -2.28 18.79 -10.16
C GLN A 79 -3.01 18.92 -11.51
N GLU A 80 -2.32 18.57 -12.59
CA GLU A 80 -2.83 18.64 -13.97
C GLU A 80 -4.22 18.00 -14.13
N GLU A 81 -4.94 18.36 -15.21
CA GLU A 81 -6.36 18.01 -15.43
C GLU A 81 -6.70 16.52 -15.29
N GLU A 82 -5.72 15.62 -15.41
CA GLU A 82 -5.91 14.17 -15.32
C GLU A 82 -6.55 13.70 -13.99
N ILE A 83 -6.28 14.40 -12.87
CA ILE A 83 -6.81 14.02 -11.55
C ILE A 83 -8.32 14.24 -11.42
N ILE A 84 -8.90 15.13 -12.24
CA ILE A 84 -10.35 15.42 -12.23
C ILE A 84 -11.15 14.14 -12.47
N SER A 85 -10.66 13.30 -13.39
CA SER A 85 -11.30 12.04 -13.74
C SER A 85 -11.35 11.06 -12.56
N SER A 86 -10.36 11.11 -11.67
CA SER A 86 -10.29 10.32 -10.44
C SER A 86 -11.23 10.86 -9.37
N VAL A 87 -11.25 12.19 -9.16
CA VAL A 87 -12.15 12.83 -8.17
C VAL A 87 -13.62 12.55 -8.50
N ARG A 88 -14.03 12.66 -9.76
CA ARG A 88 -15.40 12.37 -10.19
C ARG A 88 -15.80 10.91 -9.95
N ARG A 89 -14.89 9.97 -10.18
CA ARG A 89 -15.13 8.55 -9.92
C ARG A 89 -15.17 8.24 -8.43
N LEU A 90 -14.36 8.93 -7.64
CA LEU A 90 -14.44 8.86 -6.17
C LEU A 90 -15.81 9.34 -5.65
N GLY A 91 -16.48 10.24 -6.37
CA GLY A 91 -17.90 10.57 -6.12
C GLY A 91 -18.81 9.36 -6.22
N LEU A 92 -18.78 8.65 -7.37
CA LEU A 92 -19.60 7.45 -7.58
C LEU A 92 -19.25 6.34 -6.59
N ILE A 93 -17.96 6.20 -6.27
CA ILE A 93 -17.46 5.22 -5.30
C ILE A 93 -17.94 5.56 -3.89
N ALA A 94 -17.90 6.82 -3.48
CA ALA A 94 -18.42 7.26 -2.19
C ALA A 94 -19.92 6.89 -2.06
N TYR A 95 -20.71 7.16 -3.10
CA TYR A 95 -22.12 6.79 -3.11
C TYR A 95 -22.33 5.27 -2.94
N ARG A 96 -21.47 4.45 -3.57
CA ARG A 96 -21.49 2.98 -3.40
C ARG A 96 -21.01 2.51 -2.03
N ILE A 97 -20.01 3.15 -1.43
CA ILE A 97 -19.58 2.84 -0.07
C ILE A 97 -20.71 3.14 0.92
N MET A 98 -21.41 4.26 0.75
CA MET A 98 -22.59 4.59 1.56
C MET A 98 -23.70 3.53 1.41
N MET A 99 -23.96 3.03 0.19
CA MET A 99 -24.88 1.89 -0.01
C MET A 99 -24.41 0.64 0.74
N ILE A 100 -23.11 0.30 0.65
CA ILE A 100 -22.55 -0.88 1.31
C ILE A 100 -22.70 -0.75 2.83
N PHE A 101 -22.34 0.39 3.41
CA PHE A 101 -22.53 0.61 4.85
C PHE A 101 -23.99 0.51 5.27
N SER A 102 -24.90 1.12 4.49
CA SER A 102 -26.33 1.03 4.78
C SER A 102 -26.85 -0.40 4.67
N ALA A 103 -26.34 -1.20 3.72
CA ALA A 103 -26.69 -2.61 3.60
C ALA A 103 -26.10 -3.48 4.73
N LEU A 104 -24.88 -3.19 5.18
CA LEU A 104 -24.27 -3.87 6.34
C LEU A 104 -25.06 -3.60 7.62
N ARG A 105 -25.60 -2.39 7.77
CA ARG A 105 -26.39 -2.00 8.93
C ARG A 105 -27.70 -2.77 9.08
N ILE A 106 -28.24 -3.29 7.97
CA ILE A 106 -29.39 -4.21 7.99
C ILE A 106 -29.07 -5.44 8.85
N MET A 107 -27.82 -5.91 8.89
CA MET A 107 -27.41 -7.03 9.75
C MET A 107 -27.46 -6.68 11.24
N GLU A 108 -27.32 -5.39 11.58
CA GLU A 108 -27.30 -4.90 12.96
C GLU A 108 -28.71 -4.56 13.47
N ASP A 109 -29.48 -3.84 12.65
CA ASP A 109 -30.78 -3.28 13.05
C ASP A 109 -31.97 -4.20 12.67
N GLY A 110 -31.77 -5.12 11.72
CA GLY A 110 -32.79 -6.09 11.26
C GLY A 110 -33.92 -5.49 10.41
N GLU A 111 -33.93 -4.18 10.20
CA GLU A 111 -34.95 -3.49 9.41
C GLU A 111 -34.61 -3.43 7.93
N ILE A 112 -35.55 -3.88 7.08
CA ILE A 112 -35.43 -3.77 5.62
C ILE A 112 -36.60 -2.95 5.12
N THR A 113 -36.28 -1.71 4.75
CA THR A 113 -37.24 -0.80 4.12
C THR A 113 -37.00 -0.76 2.62
N SER A 114 -38.07 -0.61 1.85
CA SER A 114 -37.97 -0.42 0.39
C SER A 114 -37.29 0.89 0.01
N ASN A 115 -37.34 1.90 0.89
CA ASN A 115 -36.61 3.15 0.76
C ASN A 115 -35.62 3.29 1.91
N LEU A 116 -34.33 3.24 1.59
CA LEU A 116 -33.25 3.32 2.54
C LEU A 116 -32.54 4.67 2.42
N TYR A 117 -32.60 5.46 3.48
CA TYR A 117 -31.82 6.68 3.57
C TYR A 117 -30.49 6.41 4.27
N CYS A 118 -29.41 6.94 3.70
CA CYS A 118 -28.11 6.91 4.37
C CYS A 118 -28.21 7.63 5.72
N ASN A 119 -27.75 7.00 6.78
CA ASN A 119 -27.61 7.70 8.05
C ASN A 119 -26.40 8.64 8.01
N ASP A 120 -26.41 9.62 8.92
CA ASP A 120 -25.37 10.66 8.93
C ASP A 120 -23.98 10.13 9.33
N THR A 121 -23.92 9.04 10.09
CA THR A 121 -22.66 8.42 10.51
C THR A 121 -21.94 7.80 9.32
N ASP A 122 -22.62 6.98 8.53
CA ASP A 122 -22.08 6.32 7.34
C ASP A 122 -21.75 7.33 6.25
N PHE A 123 -22.60 8.36 6.12
CA PHE A 123 -22.33 9.47 5.24
C PHE A 123 -21.00 10.17 5.59
N GLN A 124 -20.83 10.58 6.85
CA GLN A 124 -19.64 11.30 7.29
C GLN A 124 -18.38 10.42 7.24
N ASN A 125 -18.48 9.18 7.72
CA ASN A 125 -17.38 8.19 7.65
C ASN A 125 -16.91 7.99 6.22
N THR A 126 -17.85 7.88 5.27
CA THR A 126 -17.49 7.74 3.85
C THR A 126 -16.76 8.97 3.33
N LEU A 127 -17.21 10.19 3.67
CA LEU A 127 -16.51 11.41 3.24
C LEU A 127 -15.08 11.49 3.80
N ASP A 128 -14.89 11.09 5.06
CA ASP A 128 -13.58 11.05 5.71
C ASP A 128 -12.64 10.05 5.04
N MET A 129 -13.14 8.84 4.73
CA MET A 129 -12.39 7.84 3.95
C MET A 129 -11.99 8.38 2.58
N ILE A 130 -12.92 9.03 1.87
CA ILE A 130 -12.67 9.56 0.53
C ILE A 130 -11.63 10.69 0.58
N ALA A 131 -11.67 11.56 1.59
CA ALA A 131 -10.66 12.60 1.78
C ALA A 131 -9.23 12.02 1.87
N ILE A 132 -9.07 10.82 2.43
CA ILE A 132 -7.79 10.11 2.49
C ILE A 132 -7.47 9.44 1.14
N LEU A 133 -8.42 8.77 0.51
CA LEU A 133 -8.22 8.10 -0.79
C LEU A 133 -7.82 9.08 -1.91
N VAL A 134 -8.33 10.30 -1.89
CA VAL A 134 -7.92 11.35 -2.85
C VAL A 134 -6.44 11.70 -2.64
N LYS A 135 -5.96 11.81 -1.40
CA LYS A 135 -4.54 12.08 -1.09
C LYS A 135 -3.64 10.96 -1.59
N HIS A 136 -4.02 9.70 -1.35
CA HIS A 136 -3.26 8.55 -1.87
C HIS A 136 -3.25 8.49 -3.39
N SER A 137 -4.38 8.79 -4.03
CA SER A 137 -4.45 8.90 -5.49
C SER A 137 -3.47 9.97 -5.98
N SER A 138 -3.53 11.18 -5.41
CA SER A 138 -2.63 12.28 -5.76
C SER A 138 -1.15 11.91 -5.59
N TYR A 139 -0.79 11.20 -4.51
CA TYR A 139 0.55 10.67 -4.29
C TYR A 139 0.97 9.69 -5.39
N VAL A 140 0.14 8.70 -5.72
CA VAL A 140 0.46 7.73 -6.79
C VAL A 140 0.66 8.43 -8.13
N TYR A 141 -0.20 9.41 -8.46
CA TYR A 141 -0.04 10.20 -9.68
C TYR A 141 1.29 10.97 -9.70
N SER A 142 1.73 11.53 -8.56
CA SER A 142 3.01 12.25 -8.50
C SER A 142 4.22 11.31 -8.67
N GLN A 143 4.13 10.07 -8.20
CA GLN A 143 5.17 9.06 -8.43
C GLN A 143 5.23 8.64 -9.90
N ILE A 144 4.08 8.38 -10.55
CA ILE A 144 4.03 7.97 -11.96
C ILE A 144 4.53 9.08 -12.90
N ALA A 145 4.16 10.33 -12.65
CA ALA A 145 4.64 11.46 -13.45
C ALA A 145 6.17 11.63 -13.40
N GLN A 146 6.82 11.16 -12.32
CA GLN A 146 8.27 11.16 -12.16
C GLN A 146 8.95 9.94 -12.81
N GLU A 147 8.20 8.89 -13.13
CA GLU A 147 8.71 7.68 -13.78
C GLU A 147 8.86 7.88 -15.30
N THR A 148 9.92 8.59 -15.69
CA THR A 148 10.60 8.18 -16.93
C THR A 148 11.37 6.92 -16.59
N TYR A 149 10.85 5.75 -16.97
CA TYR A 149 11.56 4.48 -16.78
C TYR A 149 12.92 4.56 -17.48
N LYS A 150 13.96 4.80 -16.68
CA LYS A 150 15.35 4.55 -17.05
C LYS A 150 15.79 3.37 -16.22
N PRO A 151 16.35 2.30 -16.81
CA PRO A 151 16.93 1.22 -16.03
C PRO A 151 17.95 1.83 -15.08
N LYS A 152 17.65 1.83 -13.78
CA LYS A 152 18.60 2.35 -12.79
C LYS A 152 19.81 1.42 -12.81
N PRO A 153 21.03 1.93 -13.02
CA PRO A 153 22.22 1.11 -12.88
C PRO A 153 22.25 0.51 -11.48
N LYS A 154 22.75 -0.72 -11.34
CA LYS A 154 22.88 -1.40 -10.02
C LYS A 154 23.47 -0.44 -8.99
N HIS A 155 22.94 -0.44 -7.78
CA HIS A 155 23.41 0.48 -6.75
C HIS A 155 24.87 0.20 -6.41
N LYS A 156 25.72 1.23 -6.24
CA LYS A 156 27.16 1.05 -5.99
C LYS A 156 27.46 0.11 -4.81
N LYS A 157 26.62 0.11 -3.77
CA LYS A 157 26.74 -0.81 -2.61
C LYS A 157 26.51 -2.27 -2.99
N GLU A 158 25.58 -2.55 -3.90
CA GLU A 158 25.30 -3.89 -4.41
C GLU A 158 26.46 -4.37 -5.29
N GLN A 159 26.91 -3.51 -6.21
CA GLN A 159 28.09 -3.79 -7.04
C GLN A 159 29.33 -4.06 -6.17
N PHE A 160 29.49 -3.30 -5.09
CA PHE A 160 30.58 -3.51 -4.14
C PHE A 160 30.53 -4.90 -3.53
N LEU A 161 29.38 -5.33 -2.98
CA LEU A 161 29.20 -6.67 -2.42
C LEU A 161 29.47 -7.78 -3.45
N GLU A 162 28.96 -7.64 -4.68
CA GLU A 162 29.13 -8.62 -5.75
C GLU A 162 30.59 -8.77 -6.23
N ASN A 163 31.41 -7.73 -6.08
CA ASN A 163 32.81 -7.72 -6.50
C ASN A 163 33.78 -8.07 -5.36
N LEU A 164 33.28 -8.32 -4.14
CA LEU A 164 34.13 -8.84 -3.06
C LEU A 164 34.41 -10.33 -3.31
N PRO A 165 35.68 -10.76 -3.32
CA PRO A 165 36.05 -12.17 -3.39
C PRO A 165 35.46 -13.00 -2.25
N TYR A 166 35.44 -14.32 -2.40
CA TYR A 166 34.97 -15.22 -1.35
C TYR A 166 35.74 -15.04 -0.04
N HIS A 167 37.07 -14.95 -0.10
CA HIS A 167 37.92 -14.53 1.03
C HIS A 167 38.61 -13.20 0.70
N PHE A 168 38.54 -12.24 1.61
CA PHE A 168 39.12 -10.92 1.40
C PHE A 168 39.55 -10.27 2.71
N ASN A 169 40.45 -9.28 2.60
CA ASN A 169 40.91 -8.47 3.73
C ASN A 169 40.63 -6.98 3.49
N ARG A 170 41.09 -6.12 4.41
CA ARG A 170 40.93 -4.67 4.26
C ARG A 170 41.54 -4.10 3.00
N GLN A 171 42.75 -4.54 2.66
CA GLN A 171 43.41 -4.08 1.44
C GLN A 171 42.58 -4.42 0.20
N THR A 172 42.03 -5.63 0.14
CA THR A 172 41.19 -6.11 -0.96
C THR A 172 39.90 -5.30 -1.07
N TYR A 173 39.12 -5.16 0.01
CA TYR A 173 37.86 -4.42 -0.09
C TYR A 173 38.08 -2.92 -0.36
N VAL A 174 39.17 -2.33 0.11
CA VAL A 174 39.49 -0.91 -0.20
C VAL A 174 39.84 -0.76 -1.67
N ALA A 175 40.59 -1.70 -2.26
CA ALA A 175 40.88 -1.71 -3.69
C ALA A 175 39.61 -1.88 -4.54
N THR A 176 38.72 -2.81 -4.15
CA THR A 176 37.41 -3.01 -4.80
C THR A 176 36.51 -1.78 -4.66
N ALA A 177 36.54 -1.09 -3.52
CA ALA A 177 35.80 0.15 -3.33
C ALA A 177 36.32 1.27 -4.24
N LEU A 178 37.65 1.40 -4.35
CA LEU A 178 38.29 2.41 -5.18
C LEU A 178 37.92 2.26 -6.66
N SER A 179 37.92 1.03 -7.19
CA SER A 179 37.54 0.76 -8.59
C SER A 179 36.09 1.12 -8.92
N LEU A 180 35.21 1.15 -7.91
CA LEU A 180 33.81 1.56 -8.02
C LEU A 180 33.57 3.05 -7.65
N GLY A 181 34.64 3.79 -7.37
CA GLY A 181 34.59 5.18 -6.91
C GLY A 181 33.85 5.34 -5.58
N ILE A 182 34.08 4.42 -4.64
CA ILE A 182 33.57 4.42 -3.27
C ILE A 182 34.72 4.82 -2.33
N THR A 183 34.46 5.74 -1.40
CA THR A 183 35.47 6.20 -0.44
C THR A 183 35.76 5.13 0.62
N ASP A 184 36.98 5.09 1.17
CA ASP A 184 37.36 4.16 2.24
C ASP A 184 36.38 4.20 3.43
N LYS A 185 35.97 5.41 3.86
CA LYS A 185 34.96 5.59 4.92
C LYS A 185 33.61 4.93 4.58
N SER A 186 33.18 5.01 3.31
CA SER A 186 31.93 4.38 2.86
C SER A 186 32.07 2.87 2.74
N ALA A 187 33.23 2.38 2.29
CA ALA A 187 33.55 0.96 2.21
C ALA A 187 33.55 0.31 3.61
N GLN A 188 34.22 0.94 4.59
CA GLN A 188 34.21 0.50 5.98
C GLN A 188 32.79 0.46 6.56
N ARG A 189 31.98 1.49 6.29
CA ARG A 189 30.56 1.50 6.69
C ARG A 189 29.79 0.34 6.06
N TYR A 190 29.98 0.08 4.76
CA TYR A 190 29.30 -1.03 4.08
C TYR A 190 29.73 -2.40 4.60
N ILE A 191 31.02 -2.63 4.83
CA ILE A 191 31.52 -3.87 5.46
C ILE A 191 30.90 -4.06 6.84
N LYS A 192 30.82 -3.01 7.66
CA LYS A 192 30.13 -3.06 8.95
C LYS A 192 28.65 -3.42 8.79
N GLU A 193 27.93 -2.74 7.90
CA GLU A 193 26.50 -3.00 7.66
C GLU A 193 26.24 -4.42 7.14
N PHE A 194 27.13 -4.97 6.31
CA PHE A 194 27.03 -6.35 5.82
C PHE A 194 27.32 -7.36 6.92
N LYS A 195 28.31 -7.10 7.78
CA LYS A 195 28.64 -7.94 8.93
C LYS A 195 27.49 -7.94 9.95
N ASP A 196 26.98 -6.76 10.31
CA ASP A 196 25.89 -6.62 11.28
C ASP A 196 24.59 -7.29 10.79
N ALA A 197 24.46 -7.50 9.47
CA ALA A 197 23.34 -8.19 8.82
C ALA A 197 23.63 -9.65 8.43
N ASP A 198 24.77 -10.23 8.88
CA ASP A 198 25.22 -11.60 8.57
C ASP A 198 25.32 -11.92 7.06
N ILE A 199 25.51 -10.89 6.21
CA ILE A 199 25.71 -11.02 4.76
C ILE A 199 27.15 -11.47 4.44
N ILE A 200 28.11 -11.06 5.30
CA ILE A 200 29.52 -11.46 5.27
C ILE A 200 29.96 -11.87 6.68
N GLN A 201 30.98 -12.71 6.78
CA GLN A 201 31.54 -13.18 8.05
C GLN A 201 32.89 -12.49 8.32
N TYR A 202 33.22 -12.28 9.60
CA TYR A 202 34.53 -11.82 10.04
C TYR A 202 35.25 -12.95 10.75
N ASP A 203 36.32 -13.44 10.15
CA ASP A 203 37.03 -14.65 10.59
C ASP A 203 38.17 -14.33 11.58
N GLY A 204 38.34 -13.05 11.94
CA GLY A 204 39.44 -12.57 12.77
C GLY A 204 40.63 -12.11 11.95
N HIS A 205 41.57 -11.38 12.58
CA HIS A 205 42.84 -10.97 11.97
C HIS A 205 42.71 -10.30 10.58
N ASP A 206 41.75 -9.39 10.42
CA ASP A 206 41.47 -8.69 9.15
C ASP A 206 41.03 -9.61 7.98
N GLN A 207 40.48 -10.78 8.29
CA GLN A 207 39.92 -11.69 7.28
C GLN A 207 38.40 -11.67 7.31
N TYR A 208 37.80 -11.69 6.13
CA TYR A 208 36.35 -11.72 5.92
C TYR A 208 35.98 -12.76 4.86
N THR A 209 34.81 -13.35 5.02
CA THR A 209 34.24 -14.31 4.07
C THR A 209 32.92 -13.79 3.49
N ASN A 210 32.81 -13.75 2.16
CA ASN A 210 31.60 -13.37 1.42
C ASN A 210 30.93 -14.61 0.83
N PRO A 211 29.95 -15.23 1.50
CA PRO A 211 29.24 -16.40 0.97
C PRO A 211 28.44 -16.10 -0.31
N ASN A 212 28.23 -14.83 -0.65
CA ASN A 212 27.51 -14.38 -1.84
C ASN A 212 28.43 -14.06 -3.04
N ALA A 213 29.73 -14.38 -2.96
CA ALA A 213 30.68 -14.11 -4.04
C ALA A 213 30.31 -14.88 -5.31
N LYS A 214 30.44 -14.25 -6.49
CA LYS A 214 30.10 -14.87 -7.80
C LYS A 214 30.95 -16.10 -8.15
N ASN A 215 32.10 -16.26 -7.52
CA ASN A 215 33.01 -17.40 -7.69
C ASN A 215 33.36 -17.96 -6.30
N PRO A 216 32.54 -18.85 -5.72
CA PRO A 216 32.95 -19.61 -4.55
C PRO A 216 34.00 -20.64 -5.00
N GLN A 217 35.24 -20.48 -4.54
CA GLN A 217 36.25 -21.55 -4.60
C GLN A 217 36.23 -22.30 -3.28
#